data_AF-A0A9Q0GAA6-F1
#
_entry.id   AF-A0A9Q0GAA6-F1
#
_cell.length_a   1.000
_cell.length_b   1.000
_cell.length_c   1.000
_cell.angle_alpha   90.00
_cell.angle_beta   90.00
_cell.angle_gamma   90.00
#
_symmetry.space_group_name_H-M   'P 1'
#
loop_
_entity.id
_entity.type
_entity.pdbx_description
1 polymer ?
#
loop_
_entity_poly.entity_id
_entity_poly.type
_entity_poly.pdbx_seq_one_letter_code
_entity_poly.pdbx_strand_id
1 'polypeptide(L)' 'QSEYCVVCLTCFEDEEYLQQLPGCRHSFHSPCIDMRLYSHSDCPVCRTPVNQNRPWNR' A
#
# COMPACT_ATOMS: atom_id res chain seq x y z
N GLN A 1 3.46 -13.70 2.38
CA GLN A 1 3.20 -12.72 1.32
C GLN A 1 1.76 -12.96 0.92
N SER A 2 0.88 -11.99 1.16
CA SER A 2 -0.56 -12.16 0.88
C SER A 2 -0.79 -12.05 -0.63
N GLU A 3 -1.67 -12.87 -1.20
CA GLU A 3 -2.03 -12.85 -2.63
C GLU A 3 -3.20 -11.89 -2.92
N TYR A 4 -3.64 -11.13 -1.91
CA TYR A 4 -4.75 -10.19 -2.01
C TYR A 4 -4.44 -8.89 -1.26
N CYS A 5 -5.03 -7.81 -1.74
CA CYS A 5 -4.94 -6.49 -1.13
C CYS A 5 -5.80 -6.45 0.14
N VAL A 6 -5.19 -6.24 1.31
CA VAL A 6 -5.94 -6.18 2.59
C VAL A 6 -6.84 -4.96 2.74
N VAL A 7 -6.72 -3.98 1.83
CA VAL A 7 -7.52 -2.75 1.87
C VAL A 7 -8.88 -2.97 1.21
N CYS A 8 -8.91 -3.57 0.01
CA CYS A 8 -10.15 -3.88 -0.71
C CYS A 8 -10.57 -5.36 -0.57
N LEU A 9 -9.73 -6.20 0.03
CA LEU A 9 -9.91 -7.64 0.20
C LEU A 9 -10.06 -8.42 -1.12
N THR A 10 -9.46 -7.89 -2.20
CA THR A 10 -9.48 -8.48 -3.55
C THR A 10 -8.12 -9.07 -3.91
N CYS A 11 -8.13 -10.19 -4.64
CA CYS A 11 -6.91 -10.78 -5.21
C CYS A 11 -6.21 -9.80 -6.16
N PHE A 12 -4.89 -9.86 -6.21
CA PHE A 12 -4.12 -9.10 -7.18
C PHE A 12 -4.31 -9.70 -8.58
N GLU A 13 -4.72 -8.89 -9.55
CA GLU A 13 -4.76 -9.28 -10.96
C GLU A 13 -3.49 -8.84 -11.71
N ASP A 14 -3.09 -9.56 -12.76
CA ASP A 14 -1.86 -9.30 -13.55
C ASP A 14 -1.82 -7.90 -14.19
N GLU A 15 -2.97 -7.25 -14.36
CA GLU A 15 -3.09 -5.89 -14.92
C GLU A 15 -3.27 -4.79 -13.86
N GLU A 16 -3.26 -5.13 -12.57
CA GLU A 16 -3.40 -4.15 -11.50
C GLU A 16 -2.05 -3.53 -11.09
N TYR A 17 -2.04 -2.21 -10.93
CA TYR A 17 -0.89 -1.49 -10.43
C TYR A 17 -0.68 -1.83 -8.96
N LEU A 18 0.35 -2.61 -8.64
CA LEU A 18 0.73 -2.89 -7.26
C LEU A 18 1.82 -1.93 -6.80
N GLN A 19 1.62 -1.35 -5.64
CA GLN A 19 2.61 -0.50 -4.97
C GLN A 19 3.11 -1.21 -3.72
N GLN A 20 4.44 -1.35 -3.64
CA GLN A 20 5.12 -1.99 -2.53
C GLN A 20 5.72 -0.94 -1.60
N LEU A 21 5.40 -1.02 -0.30
CA LEU A 21 5.89 -0.05 0.67
C LEU A 21 7.38 -0.25 0.98
N PRO A 22 8.21 0.79 0.84
CA PRO A 22 9.61 0.71 1.25
C PRO A 22 9.69 0.77 2.79
N GLY A 23 10.15 -0.32 3.40
CA GLY A 23 10.28 -0.46 4.85
C GLY A 23 9.68 -1.76 5.39
N CYS A 24 8.53 -2.19 4.84
CA CYS A 24 7.91 -3.47 5.21
C CYS A 24 7.71 -4.42 4.02
N ARG A 25 7.94 -3.96 2.78
CA ARG A 25 7.84 -4.76 1.55
C ARG A 25 6.46 -5.40 1.33
N HIS A 26 5.41 -4.85 1.93
CA HIS A 26 4.04 -5.28 1.65
C HIS A 26 3.53 -4.61 0.37
N SER A 27 2.90 -5.42 -0.48
CA SER A 27 2.30 -4.99 -1.74
C SER A 27 0.80 -4.75 -1.56
N PHE A 28 0.29 -3.69 -2.19
CA PHE A 28 -1.11 -3.30 -2.17
C PHE A 28 -1.48 -2.76 -3.56
N HIS A 29 -2.77 -2.70 -3.92
CA HIS A 29 -3.17 -1.92 -5.09
C HIS A 29 -2.76 -0.46 -4.89
N SER A 30 -2.13 0.12 -5.92
CA SER A 30 -1.73 1.52 -5.97
C SER A 30 -2.85 2.44 -5.48
N PRO A 31 -4.09 2.41 -6.02
CA PRO A 31 -5.20 3.25 -5.52
C PRO A 31 -5.64 2.94 -4.10
N CYS A 32 -5.50 1.68 -3.64
CA CYS A 32 -5.89 1.30 -2.29
C CYS A 32 -4.91 1.84 -1.25
N ILE A 33 -3.60 1.76 -1.52
CA ILE A 33 -2.60 2.30 -0.60
C ILE A 33 -2.59 3.83 -0.65
N ASP A 34 -2.88 4.42 -1.79
CA ASP A 34 -3.13 5.85 -1.98
C ASP A 34 -4.12 6.41 -0.96
N MET A 35 -5.33 5.85 -0.98
CA MET A 35 -6.44 6.29 -0.14
C MET A 35 -6.18 6.01 1.34
N ARG A 36 -5.49 4.91 1.64
CA ARG A 36 -5.06 4.58 3.00
C ARG A 36 -4.08 5.62 3.53
N LEU A 37 -3.02 5.90 2.77
CA LEU A 37 -1.96 6.83 3.15
C LEU A 37 -2.44 8.28 3.22
N TYR A 38 -3.51 8.63 2.51
CA TYR A 38 -4.18 9.92 2.63
C TYR A 38 -4.69 10.19 4.06
N SER A 39 -5.20 9.17 4.75
CA SER A 39 -5.70 9.30 6.14
C SER A 39 -4.68 8.82 7.18
N HIS A 40 -3.90 7.79 6.86
CA HIS A 40 -3.01 7.08 7.77
C HIS A 40 -1.74 6.65 7.05
N SER A 41 -0.61 7.30 7.33
CA SER A 41 0.68 7.04 6.69
C SER A 41 1.41 5.81 7.26
N ASP A 42 0.69 4.73 7.56
CA ASP A 42 1.20 3.48 8.11
C ASP A 42 0.76 2.26 7.31
N CYS A 43 1.57 1.21 7.36
CA CYS A 43 1.28 -0.02 6.66
C CYS A 43 0.03 -0.71 7.26
N PRO A 44 -1.01 -1.01 6.45
CA PRO A 44 -2.22 -1.69 6.93
C PRO A 44 -1.96 -3.06 7.58
N VAL A 45 -0.86 -3.72 7.23
CA VAL A 45 -0.54 -5.10 7.63
C VAL A 45 0.27 -5.13 8.91
N CYS A 46 1.34 -4.33 8.98
CA CYS A 46 2.33 -4.39 10.06
C CYS A 46 2.44 -3.10 10.87
N ARG A 47 1.68 -2.06 10.51
CA ARG A 47 1.71 -0.72 11.10
C ARG A 47 3.07 -0.03 11.05
N THR A 48 3.98 -0.51 10.20
CA THR A 48 5.25 0.18 9.93
C THR A 48 4.95 1.52 9.26
N PRO A 49 5.46 2.65 9.79
CA PRO A 49 5.24 3.96 9.22
C PRO A 49 5.90 4.05 7.83
N VAL A 50 5.18 4.61 6.87
CA VAL A 50 5.67 4.89 5.52
C VAL A 50 6.41 6.23 5.54
N ASN A 51 7.50 6.28 6.31
CA ASN A 51 8.35 7.47 6.41
C ASN A 51 9.52 7.36 5.44
N GLN A 52 9.25 7.61 4.16
CA GLN A 52 10.30 7.72 3.14
C GLN A 52 10.13 9.05 2.41
N ASN A 53 10.58 10.11 3.07
CA ASN A 53 11.18 11.32 2.49
C ASN A 53 10.85 11.64 1.02
N ARG A 54 9.56 11.86 0.65
CA ARG A 54 9.12 12.69 -0.48
C ARG A 54 7.59 12.78 -0.61
N PRO A 55 7.09 13.88 -1.22
CA PRO A 55 5.72 14.35 -1.06
C PRO A 55 4.76 13.50 -1.89
N TRP A 56 3.83 12.83 -1.22
CA TRP A 56 2.70 12.19 -1.88
C TRP A 56 1.66 13.27 -2.21
N ASN A 57 2.02 14.14 -3.16
CA ASN A 57 1.21 15.23 -3.70
C ASN A 57 1.67 15.50 -5.14
N ARG A 58 1.01 14.88 -6.12
CA ARG A 58 0.80 15.49 -7.44
C ARG A 58 -0.46 14.92 -8.07
#